data_AF-A0AAV8XIP0-F1
#
_entry.id   AF-A0AAV8XIP0-F1
#
_cell.length_a   1.000
_cell.length_b   1.000
_cell.length_c   1.000
_cell.angle_alpha   90.00
_cell.angle_beta   90.00
_cell.angle_gamma   90.00
#
_symmetry.space_group_name_H-M   'P 1'
#
loop_
_entity.id
_entity.type
_entity.pdbx_description
1 polymer ?
#
loop_
_entity_poly.entity_id
_entity_poly.type
_entity_poly.pdbx_seq_one_letter_code
_entity_poly.pdbx_strand_id
1 'polypeptide(L)' 'ARIDKRKAWILKLKIRKPVSKFMRVCSLYFAEEDYFYRSKDFKKRKILKNTAVPSNS' A
#
# COMPACT_ATOMS: atom_id res chain seq x y z
N ALA A 1 -16.41 -8.00 2.93
CA ALA A 1 -15.87 -8.29 1.59
C ALA A 1 -14.35 -8.20 1.62
N ARG A 2 -13.62 -9.17 1.06
CA ARG A 2 -12.15 -9.14 1.00
C ARG A 2 -11.72 -8.31 -0.21
N ILE A 3 -11.18 -7.11 0.02
CA ILE A 3 -10.73 -6.22 -1.08
C ILE A 3 -9.48 -6.83 -1.73
N ASP A 4 -9.49 -7.00 -3.05
CA ASP A 4 -8.29 -7.29 -3.82
C ASP A 4 -7.41 -6.03 -3.89
N LYS A 5 -6.41 -5.99 -3.00
CA LYS A 5 -5.47 -4.88 -2.84
C LYS A 5 -4.79 -4.52 -4.16
N ARG A 6 -4.38 -5.50 -4.96
CA ARG A 6 -3.63 -5.24 -6.20
C ARG A 6 -4.53 -4.58 -7.24
N LYS A 7 -5.76 -5.08 -7.42
CA LYS A 7 -6.73 -4.45 -8.34
C LYS A 7 -7.07 -3.02 -7.92
N ALA A 8 -7.28 -2.79 -6.62
CA ALA A 8 -7.56 -1.45 -6.10
C ALA A 8 -6.41 -0.47 -6.38
N TRP A 9 -5.17 -0.91 -6.20
CA TRP A 9 -3.98 -0.08 -6.46
C TRP A 9 -3.82 0.26 -7.94
N ILE A 10 -4.02 -0.71 -8.83
CA ILE A 10 -3.93 -0.50 -10.29
C ILE A 10 -4.93 0.57 -10.73
N LEU A 11 -6.18 0.46 -10.27
CA LEU A 11 -7.25 1.41 -10.59
C LEU A 11 -6.91 2.81 -10.07
N LYS A 12 -6.44 2.91 -8.82
CA LYS A 12 -6.17 4.19 -8.15
C LYS A 12 -4.97 4.93 -8.74
N LEU A 13 -3.86 4.23 -8.95
CA LEU A 13 -2.61 4.77 -9.51
C LEU A 13 -2.68 4.98 -11.03
N LYS A 14 -3.79 4.64 -11.68
CA LYS A 14 -4.01 4.78 -13.13
C LYS A 14 -2.87 4.19 -13.95
N ILE A 15 -2.34 3.04 -13.54
CA ILE A 15 -1.18 2.41 -14.19
C ILE A 15 -1.61 1.90 -15.56
N ARG A 16 -1.10 2.55 -16.63
CA ARG A 16 -1.40 2.19 -18.03
C ARG A 16 -0.44 1.13 -18.61
N LYS A 17 0.39 0.51 -17.76
CA LYS A 17 1.42 -0.47 -18.16
C LYS A 17 1.17 -1.82 -17.46
N PRO A 18 1.66 -2.94 -18.01
CA PRO A 18 1.57 -4.23 -17.34
C PRO A 18 2.21 -4.20 -15.95
N VAL A 19 1.45 -4.61 -14.93
CA VAL A 19 1.92 -4.62 -13.53
C VAL A 19 2.66 -5.91 -13.25
N SER A 20 3.95 -5.83 -12.95
CA SER A 20 4.77 -7.00 -12.58
C SER A 20 4.66 -7.33 -11.08
N LYS A 21 5.02 -8.56 -10.70
CA LYS A 21 5.08 -9.00 -9.29
C LYS A 21 6.15 -8.28 -8.47
N PHE A 22 7.10 -7.60 -9.14
CA PHE A 22 8.21 -6.89 -8.50
C PHE A 22 7.96 -5.38 -8.41
N MET A 23 6.86 -4.88 -8.98
CA MET A 23 6.51 -3.47 -8.94
C MET A 23 6.27 -3.03 -7.50
N ARG A 24 6.87 -1.90 -7.12
CA ARG A 24 6.74 -1.29 -5.79
C ARG A 24 6.10 0.09 -5.93
N VAL A 25 5.37 0.50 -4.89
CA VAL A 25 4.81 1.85 -4.77
C VAL A 25 5.56 2.57 -3.66
N CYS A 26 5.92 3.84 -3.88
CA CYS A 26 6.60 4.65 -2.88
C CYS A 26 5.70 4.86 -1.65
N SER A 27 6.29 4.93 -0.45
CA SER A 27 5.54 5.16 0.79
C SER A 27 4.80 6.50 0.82
N LEU A 28 5.25 7.49 0.04
CA LEU A 28 4.62 8.81 -0.08
C LEU A 28 3.18 8.78 -0.58
N TYR A 29 2.76 7.68 -1.20
CA TYR A 29 1.39 7.51 -1.68
C TYR A 29 0.42 6.98 -0.60
N PHE A 30 0.89 6.77 0.63
CA PHE A 30 0.08 6.23 1.72
C PHE A 30 0.12 7.16 2.92
N ALA A 31 -0.98 7.23 3.67
CA ALA A 31 -1.05 8.00 4.89
C ALA A 31 -0.38 7.25 6.05
N GLU A 32 0.02 7.94 7.12
CA GLU A 32 0.64 7.29 8.29
C GLU A 32 -0.32 6.29 8.95
N GLU A 33 -1.62 6.57 8.89
CA GLU A 33 -2.69 5.73 9.41
C GLU A 33 -2.88 4.45 8.58
N ASP A 34 -2.36 4.38 7.35
CA ASP A 34 -2.36 3.16 6.54
C ASP A 34 -1.32 2.14 7.02
N TYR A 35 -0.42 2.54 7.92
CA TYR A 35 0.61 1.68 8.47
C TYR A 35 0.23 1.13 9.85
N PHE A 36 0.85 0.02 10.22
CA PHE A 36 0.83 -0.53 11.56
C PHE A 36 2.20 -1.11 11.91
N TYR A 37 2.48 -1.24 13.20
CA TYR A 37 3.71 -1.84 13.71
C TYR A 37 3.41 -3.26 14.18
N ARG A 38 4.26 -4.23 13.80
CA ARG A 38 4.09 -5.64 14.20
C ARG A 38 4.51 -5.90 15.65
N SER A 39 5.31 -5.00 16.23
CA SER A 39 5.86 -5.13 17.59
C SER A 39 5.50 -3.89 18.40
N LYS A 40 5.34 -4.05 19.72
CA LYS A 40 5.23 -2.93 20.67
C LYS A 40 6.46 -2.02 20.62
N ASP A 41 7.61 -2.56 20.23
CA ASP A 41 8.79 -1.77 19.89
C ASP A 41 8.56 -1.08 18.54
N PHE A 42 8.12 0.18 18.59
CA PHE A 42 7.93 1.09 17.45
C PHE A 42 9.18 1.25 16.54
N LYS A 43 10.33 0.69 16.94
CA LYS A 43 11.57 0.64 16.15
C LYS A 43 11.54 -0.40 15.02
N LYS A 44 10.59 -1.33 14.99
CA LYS A 44 10.50 -2.37 13.94
C LYS A 44 9.60 -1.89 12.79
N ARG A 45 10.21 -1.72 11.60
CA ARG A 45 9.62 -1.48 10.27
C ARG A 45 8.09 -1.33 10.19
N LYS A 46 7.61 -0.16 9.77
CA LYS A 46 6.20 0.09 9.44
C LYS A 46 5.71 -0.92 8.38
N ILE A 47 4.57 -1.57 8.63
CA ILE A 47 3.92 -2.50 7.70
C ILE A 47 2.64 -1.86 7.19
N LEU A 48 2.44 -1.93 5.88
CA LEU A 48 1.25 -1.39 5.26
C LEU A 48 0.05 -2.31 5.49
N LYS A 49 -1.09 -1.76 5.93
CA LYS A 49 -2.33 -2.52 6.12
C LYS A 49 -2.75 -3.22 4.83
N ASN A 50 -3.46 -4.34 4.97
CA ASN A 50 -4.01 -5.06 3.82
C ASN A 50 -5.11 -4.29 3.10
N THR A 51 -5.76 -3.37 3.81
CA THR A 51 -6.83 -2.48 3.29
C THR A 51 -6.30 -1.13 2.80
N ALA A 52 -5.02 -0.83 2.98
CA ALA A 52 -4.44 0.44 2.55
C ALA A 52 -4.48 0.57 1.03
N VAL A 53 -4.97 1.72 0.57
CA VAL A 53 -5.07 2.09 -0.86
C VAL A 53 -4.35 3.42 -1.04
N PRO A 54 -3.55 3.61 -2.09
CA PRO A 54 -2.85 4.87 -2.34
C PRO A 54 -3.80 6.08 -2.34
N SER A 55 -3.50 7.11 -1.56
CA SER A 55 -4.07 8.44 -1.74
C SER A 55 -3.21 9.14 -2.78
N ASN A 56 -3.74 9.38 -3.99
CA ASN A 56 -3.04 10.09 -5.06
C ASN A 56 -2.38 11.34 -4.47
N SER A 57 -1.05 11.39 -4.44
CA SER A 57 -0.32 12.60 -4.04
C SER A 57 -0.65 13.76 -4.97
#